data_AF-A0A0N5CQM0-F1
#
_entry.id   AF-A0A0N5CQM0-F1
#
_cell.length_a   1.000
_cell.length_b   1.000
_cell.length_c   1.000
_cell.angle_alpha   90.00
_cell.angle_beta   90.00
_cell.angle_gamma   90.00
#
_symmetry.space_group_name_H-M   'P 1'
#
loop_
_entity.id
_entity.type
_entity.pdbx_description
1 polymer ?
#
loop_
_entity_poly.entity_id
_entity_poly.type
_entity_poly.pdbx_seq_one_letter_code
_entity_poly.pdbx_strand_id
1 'polypeptide(L)'
;MSDVDPQRKANARSERIEMLIYRILDKIKGPKNETVYDFWRMIWQEKIMLIIMLCNVDEKQTQKCYQYWPKKIGQTINLNQITLKTISVTFIENNNITVTKIKIDCDNKCRILYHRHWTTWPDGGVPTTTTEPFSLLQSAREQKSPVVVHCSAGIGRTGTLILIEIILSSLKQGKIPNSKYYVEVLRTHRAGAVQTEDQYAYAHYAIVQFLYHKKVFTQNDISGRYLILTTTSILFCFQRVFKNISSIN
;
A
#
# COMPACT_ATOMS: atom_id res chain seq x y z
N MET A 1 12.16 -29.95 -25.18
CA MET A 1 11.23 -29.00 -24.53
C MET A 1 12.09 -27.92 -23.91
N SER A 2 11.98 -26.69 -24.40
CA SER A 2 12.98 -25.63 -24.25
C SER A 2 13.15 -25.15 -22.81
N ASP A 3 14.37 -25.30 -22.28
CA ASP A 3 14.84 -24.59 -21.11
C ASP A 3 14.86 -23.08 -21.41
N VAL A 4 13.80 -22.41 -20.96
CA VAL A 4 13.73 -20.94 -21.01
C VAL A 4 14.76 -20.40 -20.02
N ASP A 5 15.78 -19.73 -20.58
CA ASP A 5 16.87 -18.99 -19.94
C ASP A 5 16.47 -18.35 -18.59
N PRO A 6 17.12 -18.72 -17.47
CA PRO A 6 16.89 -18.13 -16.15
C PRO A 6 16.96 -16.61 -16.13
N GLN A 7 17.84 -16.00 -16.94
CA GLN A 7 18.01 -14.55 -17.01
C GLN A 7 16.80 -13.88 -17.66
N ARG A 8 16.22 -14.47 -18.71
CA ARG A 8 14.97 -13.98 -19.33
C ARG A 8 13.78 -14.06 -18.38
N LYS A 9 13.70 -15.13 -17.58
CA LYS A 9 12.65 -15.26 -16.54
C LYS A 9 12.81 -14.23 -15.42
N ALA A 10 14.05 -13.93 -15.01
CA ALA A 10 14.34 -12.90 -14.01
C ALA A 10 13.96 -11.50 -14.53
N ASN A 11 14.34 -11.17 -15.77
CA ASN A 11 14.02 -9.88 -16.40
C ASN A 11 12.50 -9.68 -16.55
N ALA A 12 11.78 -10.66 -17.08
CA ALA A 12 10.32 -10.58 -17.22
C ALA A 12 9.59 -10.49 -15.85
N ARG A 13 10.19 -11.03 -14.78
CA ARG A 13 9.68 -10.89 -13.41
C ARG A 13 9.92 -9.49 -12.87
N SER A 14 11.10 -8.89 -13.12
CA SER A 14 11.40 -7.50 -12.76
C SER A 14 10.44 -6.54 -13.45
N GLU A 15 10.30 -6.64 -14.78
CA GLU A 15 9.44 -5.76 -15.58
C GLU A 15 7.98 -5.75 -15.09
N ARG A 16 7.44 -6.88 -14.64
CA ARG A 16 6.07 -6.94 -14.10
C ARG A 16 5.93 -6.28 -12.72
N ILE A 17 6.94 -6.44 -11.86
CA ILE A 17 6.98 -5.76 -10.56
C ILE A 17 7.09 -4.26 -10.80
N GLU A 18 7.96 -3.85 -11.71
CA GLU A 18 8.13 -2.46 -12.12
C GLU A 18 6.82 -1.88 -12.64
N MET A 19 6.11 -2.56 -13.53
CA MET A 19 4.80 -2.11 -14.01
C MET A 19 3.77 -1.92 -12.88
N LEU A 20 3.80 -2.77 -11.85
CA LEU A 20 2.92 -2.65 -10.69
C LEU A 20 3.30 -1.46 -9.82
N ILE A 21 4.60 -1.23 -9.63
CA ILE A 21 5.16 -0.04 -8.95
C ILE A 21 4.83 1.21 -9.76
N TYR A 22 4.98 1.24 -11.08
CA TYR A 22 4.64 2.42 -11.89
C TYR A 22 3.15 2.75 -11.87
N ARG A 23 2.27 1.76 -11.70
CA ARG A 23 0.84 2.01 -11.46
C ARG A 23 0.55 2.60 -10.08
N ILE A 24 1.47 2.44 -9.12
CA ILE A 24 1.35 2.95 -7.75
C ILE A 24 2.52 3.91 -7.48
N LEU A 25 2.28 5.21 -7.65
CA LEU A 25 3.30 6.22 -7.38
C LEU A 25 3.71 6.19 -5.90
N ASP A 26 4.83 5.52 -5.60
CA ASP A 26 5.32 5.16 -4.27
C ASP A 26 6.44 6.08 -3.76
N LYS A 27 7.04 6.84 -4.66
CA LYS A 27 8.10 7.82 -4.35
C LYS A 27 7.59 9.06 -3.63
N ILE A 28 6.28 9.17 -3.44
CA ILE A 28 5.62 10.35 -2.89
C ILE A 28 5.66 10.33 -1.35
N LYS A 29 6.12 11.44 -0.77
CA LYS A 29 6.09 11.68 0.68
C LYS A 29 4.78 12.37 1.05
N GLY A 30 4.44 12.34 2.34
CA GLY A 30 3.39 13.21 2.88
C GLY A 30 3.73 14.67 2.56
N PRO A 31 2.81 15.43 1.93
CA PRO A 31 3.06 16.83 1.62
C PRO A 31 3.42 17.64 2.86
N LYS A 32 4.35 18.57 2.71
CA LYS A 32 4.60 19.64 3.68
C LYS A 32 3.82 20.88 3.26
N ASN A 33 3.71 21.88 4.14
CA ASN A 33 2.98 23.11 3.85
C ASN A 33 3.45 23.76 2.54
N GLU A 34 4.76 23.89 2.39
CA GLU A 34 5.42 24.49 1.23
C GLU A 34 5.30 23.66 -0.06
N THR A 35 4.96 22.37 0.02
CA THR A 35 4.86 21.47 -1.15
C THR A 35 3.41 21.07 -1.48
N VAL A 36 2.41 21.63 -0.81
CA VAL A 36 0.99 21.27 -1.05
C VAL A 36 0.58 21.58 -2.49
N TYR A 37 0.98 22.75 -3.00
CA TYR A 37 0.67 23.14 -4.36
C TYR A 37 1.32 22.20 -5.39
N ASP A 38 2.61 21.90 -5.25
CA ASP A 38 3.32 20.98 -6.16
C ASP A 38 2.72 19.57 -6.14
N PHE A 39 2.30 19.09 -4.97
CA PHE A 39 1.61 17.81 -4.83
C PHE A 39 0.32 17.81 -5.66
N TRP A 40 -0.55 18.81 -5.51
CA TRP A 40 -1.80 18.87 -6.28
C TRP A 40 -1.59 19.16 -7.76
N ARG A 41 -0.53 19.90 -8.11
CA ARG A 41 -0.11 20.09 -9.50
C ARG A 41 0.23 18.75 -10.14
N MET A 42 1.01 17.90 -9.47
CA MET A 42 1.33 16.55 -9.93
C MET A 42 0.08 15.68 -10.05
N ILE A 43 -0.81 15.68 -9.04
CA ILE A 43 -2.09 14.96 -9.09
C ILE A 43 -2.90 15.35 -10.34
N TRP A 44 -2.94 16.64 -10.66
CA TRP A 44 -3.65 17.15 -11.83
C TRP A 44 -2.94 16.78 -13.15
N GLN A 45 -1.63 16.95 -13.24
CA GLN A 45 -0.85 16.67 -14.46
C GLN A 45 -0.91 15.18 -14.82
N GLU A 46 -0.71 14.30 -13.84
CA GLU A 46 -0.70 12.84 -14.01
C GLU A 46 -2.11 12.21 -14.06
N LYS A 47 -3.16 13.04 -14.02
CA LYS A 47 -4.57 12.60 -14.08
C LYS A 47 -4.92 11.56 -13.01
N ILE A 48 -4.32 11.71 -11.82
CA ILE A 48 -4.58 10.82 -10.68
C ILE A 48 -6.04 11.01 -10.24
N MET A 49 -6.72 9.89 -10.02
CA MET A 49 -8.12 9.88 -9.55
C MET A 49 -8.27 9.26 -8.16
N LEU A 50 -7.19 8.67 -7.62
CA LEU A 50 -7.17 8.02 -6.33
C LEU A 50 -5.89 8.35 -5.57
N ILE A 51 -6.05 8.84 -4.34
CA ILE A 51 -4.98 8.96 -3.35
C ILE A 51 -5.29 7.99 -2.21
N ILE A 52 -4.29 7.22 -1.81
CA ILE A 52 -4.30 6.39 -0.60
C ILE A 52 -3.31 6.99 0.39
N MET A 53 -3.83 7.47 1.52
CA MET A 53 -3.05 8.04 2.61
C MET A 53 -2.99 7.05 3.77
N LEU A 54 -1.78 6.71 4.21
CA LEU A 54 -1.49 5.67 5.20
C LEU A 54 -0.97 6.21 6.53
N CYS A 55 -1.03 7.53 6.74
CA CYS A 55 -0.66 8.16 8.00
C CYS A 55 -1.61 9.29 8.35
N ASN A 56 -1.75 9.58 9.64
CA ASN A 56 -2.44 10.78 10.08
C ASN A 56 -1.58 12.03 9.83
N VAL A 57 -2.20 13.21 9.89
CA VAL A 57 -1.49 14.51 9.82
C VAL A 57 -0.54 14.64 11.00
N ASP A 58 -1.02 14.31 12.20
CA ASP A 58 -0.27 14.35 13.44
C ASP A 58 -0.34 12.98 14.10
N GLU A 59 0.81 12.48 14.56
CA GLU A 59 0.93 11.21 15.28
C GLU A 59 1.88 11.42 16.46
N LYS A 60 1.45 11.10 17.68
CA LYS A 60 2.22 11.30 18.92
C LYS A 60 2.82 12.73 19.00
N GLN A 61 1.99 13.75 18.73
CA GLN A 61 2.36 15.17 18.70
C GLN A 61 3.42 15.56 17.65
N THR A 62 3.80 14.66 16.76
CA THR A 62 4.70 14.93 15.65
C THR A 62 3.89 15.08 14.37
N GLN A 63 4.05 16.19 13.65
CA GLN A 63 3.47 16.36 12.33
C GLN A 63 4.14 15.39 11.34
N LYS A 64 3.36 14.49 10.77
CA LYS A 64 3.78 13.47 9.80
C LYS A 64 3.45 13.84 8.36
N CYS A 65 2.40 14.64 8.18
CA CYS A 65 1.91 15.11 6.90
C CYS A 65 1.17 16.43 7.13
N TYR A 66 1.21 17.36 6.18
CA TYR A 66 0.39 18.56 6.24
C TYR A 66 -1.06 18.24 5.84
N GLN A 67 -2.02 19.05 6.32
CA GLN A 67 -3.41 18.96 5.91
C GLN A 67 -3.59 19.52 4.49
N TYR A 68 -3.31 18.70 3.48
CA TYR A 68 -3.29 19.14 2.08
C TYR A 68 -4.67 19.08 1.39
N TRP A 69 -5.73 18.60 2.04
CA TRP A 69 -7.08 18.49 1.46
C TRP A 69 -8.15 19.14 2.36
N PRO A 70 -9.31 19.56 1.82
CA PRO A 70 -10.42 20.03 2.65
C PRO A 70 -11.06 18.87 3.44
N LYS A 71 -11.11 18.93 4.78
CA LYS A 71 -11.62 17.84 5.62
C LYS A 71 -13.15 17.73 5.60
N LYS A 72 -13.85 18.86 5.60
CA LYS A 72 -15.30 18.92 5.83
C LYS A 72 -16.07 19.06 4.52
N ILE A 73 -17.28 18.50 4.47
CA ILE A 73 -18.19 18.68 3.34
C ILE A 73 -18.42 20.18 3.11
N GLY A 74 -18.30 20.61 1.86
CA GLY A 74 -18.42 22.01 1.46
C GLY A 74 -17.17 22.86 1.68
N GLN A 75 -16.18 22.38 2.44
CA GLN A 75 -14.92 23.10 2.65
C GLN A 75 -14.12 23.16 1.34
N THR A 76 -13.49 24.31 1.14
CA THR A 76 -12.65 24.59 -0.03
C THR A 76 -11.23 24.96 0.40
N ILE A 77 -10.23 24.55 -0.39
CA ILE A 77 -8.85 25.05 -0.32
C ILE A 77 -8.50 25.60 -1.71
N ASN A 78 -7.98 26.83 -1.75
CA ASN A 78 -7.50 27.46 -2.98
C ASN A 78 -5.97 27.44 -3.00
N LEU A 79 -5.39 26.92 -4.08
CA LEU A 79 -3.96 26.72 -4.29
C LEU A 79 -3.58 27.25 -5.68
N ASN A 80 -3.31 28.55 -5.77
CA ASN A 80 -3.10 29.24 -7.06
C ASN A 80 -4.27 28.95 -8.04
N GLN A 81 -4.00 28.30 -9.17
CA GLN A 81 -5.02 27.92 -10.16
C GLN A 81 -5.83 26.66 -9.82
N ILE A 82 -5.53 25.97 -8.72
CA ILE A 82 -6.21 24.75 -8.29
C ILE A 82 -7.14 25.07 -7.12
N THR A 83 -8.43 24.75 -7.27
CA THR A 83 -9.41 24.81 -6.19
C THR A 83 -9.87 23.40 -5.84
N LEU A 84 -9.79 23.04 -4.57
CA LEU A 84 -10.22 21.75 -4.04
C LEU A 84 -11.48 21.95 -3.22
N LYS A 85 -12.53 21.15 -3.46
CA LYS A 85 -13.76 21.17 -2.66
C LYS A 85 -14.16 19.76 -2.25
N THR A 86 -14.41 19.56 -0.96
CA THR A 86 -14.92 18.27 -0.48
C THR A 86 -16.42 18.18 -0.71
N ILE A 87 -16.83 17.16 -1.47
CA ILE A 87 -18.22 16.90 -1.87
C ILE A 87 -18.88 15.95 -0.89
N SER A 88 -18.15 14.92 -0.44
CA SER A 88 -18.66 13.95 0.52
C SER A 88 -17.52 13.36 1.34
N VAL A 89 -17.86 12.93 2.56
CA VAL A 89 -16.97 12.19 3.45
C VAL A 89 -17.75 10.98 3.95
N THR A 90 -17.19 9.79 3.76
CA THR A 90 -17.81 8.53 4.17
C THR A 90 -16.82 7.72 4.98
N PHE A 91 -17.22 7.22 6.13
CA PHE A 91 -16.40 6.30 6.92
C PHE A 91 -16.83 4.85 6.66
N ILE A 92 -15.87 4.01 6.30
CA ILE A 92 -16.09 2.57 6.10
C ILE A 92 -15.70 1.87 7.40
N GLU A 93 -16.68 1.65 8.27
CA GLU A 93 -16.47 1.11 9.63
C GLU A 93 -15.68 -0.20 9.63
N ASN A 94 -16.04 -1.15 8.77
CA ASN A 94 -15.39 -2.47 8.67
C ASN A 94 -13.91 -2.43 8.24
N ASN A 95 -13.42 -1.26 7.80
CA ASN A 95 -12.08 -1.10 7.28
C ASN A 95 -11.38 0.15 7.82
N ASN A 96 -11.89 0.85 8.84
CA ASN A 96 -11.22 2.03 9.40
C ASN A 96 -10.70 3.05 8.34
N ILE A 97 -11.43 3.19 7.23
CA ILE A 97 -11.04 4.02 6.09
C ILE A 97 -12.04 5.15 5.95
N THR A 98 -11.53 6.38 5.96
CA THR A 98 -12.29 7.56 5.56
C THR A 98 -12.12 7.78 4.05
N VAL A 99 -13.21 7.81 3.31
CA VAL A 99 -13.24 8.14 1.89
C VAL A 99 -13.76 9.56 1.72
N THR A 100 -12.93 10.45 1.18
CA THR A 100 -13.29 11.83 0.86
C THR A 100 -13.37 11.98 -0.66
N LYS A 101 -14.53 12.42 -1.16
CA LYS A 101 -14.71 12.76 -2.58
C LYS A 101 -14.38 14.24 -2.78
N ILE A 102 -13.34 14.52 -3.55
CA ILE A 102 -12.81 15.87 -3.77
C ILE A 102 -13.08 16.27 -5.21
N LYS A 103 -13.75 17.41 -5.39
CA LYS A 103 -13.80 18.13 -6.66
C LYS A 103 -12.50 18.92 -6.80
N ILE A 104 -11.82 18.78 -7.93
CA ILE A 104 -10.64 19.56 -8.29
C ILE A 104 -11.03 20.41 -9.50
N ASP A 105 -11.04 21.72 -9.32
CA ASP A 105 -11.21 22.70 -10.39
C ASP A 105 -9.83 23.30 -10.73
N CYS A 106 -9.43 23.26 -12.00
CA CYS A 106 -8.16 23.82 -12.49
C CYS A 106 -8.28 24.17 -13.97
N ASP A 107 -7.90 25.38 -14.37
CA ASP A 107 -7.89 25.88 -15.76
C ASP A 107 -9.21 25.59 -16.52
N ASN A 108 -10.34 25.97 -15.93
CA ASN A 108 -11.70 25.76 -16.47
C ASN A 108 -12.10 24.29 -16.70
N LYS A 109 -11.36 23.34 -16.12
CA LYS A 109 -11.70 21.91 -16.12
C LYS A 109 -11.94 21.43 -14.70
N CYS A 110 -12.80 20.44 -14.57
CA CYS A 110 -13.13 19.80 -13.29
C CYS A 110 -12.83 18.31 -13.35
N ARG A 111 -12.30 17.75 -12.25
CA ARG A 111 -12.19 16.30 -12.04
C ARG A 111 -12.65 15.91 -10.65
N ILE A 112 -13.06 14.65 -10.52
CA ILE A 112 -13.35 14.03 -9.24
C ILE A 112 -12.18 13.15 -8.86
N LEU A 113 -11.70 13.31 -7.63
CA LEU A 113 -10.69 12.46 -7.02
C LEU A 113 -11.26 11.86 -5.73
N TYR A 114 -10.91 10.59 -5.49
CA TYR A 114 -11.18 9.92 -4.23
C TYR A 114 -9.91 9.89 -3.38
N HIS A 115 -10.02 10.38 -2.15
CA HIS A 115 -8.97 10.29 -1.14
C HIS A 115 -9.39 9.24 -0.11
N ARG A 116 -8.61 8.17 0.01
CA ARG A 116 -8.84 7.08 0.96
C ARG A 116 -7.78 7.15 2.04
N HIS A 117 -8.21 7.46 3.25
CA HIS A 117 -7.35 7.63 4.41
C HIS A 117 -7.54 6.47 5.37
N TRP A 118 -6.49 5.67 5.57
CA TRP A 118 -6.46 4.65 6.62
C TRP A 118 -5.84 5.25 7.89
N THR A 119 -6.68 5.49 8.87
CA THR A 119 -6.34 6.28 10.08
C THR A 119 -5.73 5.46 11.21
N THR A 120 -5.89 4.14 11.20
CA THR A 120 -5.54 3.26 12.32
C THR A 120 -4.18 2.56 12.17
N TRP A 121 -3.39 2.89 11.15
CA TRP A 121 -2.01 2.40 11.04
C TRP A 121 -1.09 3.20 11.98
N PRO A 122 -0.53 2.58 13.05
CA PRO A 122 0.26 3.31 14.05
C PRO A 122 1.65 3.71 13.55
N ASP A 123 2.21 4.76 14.16
CA ASP A 123 3.60 5.15 13.93
C ASP A 123 4.61 4.23 14.60
N GLY A 124 5.59 3.78 13.82
CA GLY A 124 6.61 2.84 14.27
C GLY A 124 6.12 1.40 14.50
N GLY A 125 4.89 1.06 14.11
CA GLY A 125 4.32 -0.27 14.29
C GLY A 125 3.48 -0.75 13.10
N VAL A 126 2.62 -1.73 13.36
CA VAL A 126 1.71 -2.31 12.37
C VAL A 126 0.27 -2.33 12.87
N PRO A 127 -0.73 -2.33 11.97
CA PRO A 127 -2.14 -2.46 12.36
C PRO A 127 -2.41 -3.82 13.01
N THR A 128 -3.39 -3.86 13.91
CA THR A 128 -3.90 -5.11 14.49
C THR A 128 -4.92 -5.80 13.58
N THR A 129 -5.51 -5.05 12.66
CA THR A 129 -6.48 -5.48 11.65
C THR A 129 -5.80 -5.78 10.32
N THR A 130 -6.46 -6.57 9.47
CA THR A 130 -5.90 -7.05 8.19
C THR A 130 -6.83 -6.86 7.00
N THR A 131 -7.98 -6.20 7.14
CA THR A 131 -8.96 -6.08 6.04
C THR A 131 -8.68 -4.87 5.15
N GLU A 132 -8.12 -3.82 5.73
CA GLU A 132 -7.86 -2.52 5.13
C GLU A 132 -6.93 -2.55 3.91
N PRO A 133 -5.78 -3.27 3.94
CA PRO A 133 -4.91 -3.34 2.77
C PRO A 133 -5.66 -3.80 1.53
N PHE A 134 -6.54 -4.80 1.67
CA PHE A 134 -7.27 -5.39 0.55
C PHE A 134 -8.36 -4.48 0.01
N SER A 135 -9.06 -3.74 0.87
CA SER A 135 -10.03 -2.73 0.46
C SER A 135 -9.36 -1.59 -0.33
N LEU A 136 -8.22 -1.09 0.15
CA LEU A 136 -7.44 -0.07 -0.53
C LEU A 136 -6.90 -0.56 -1.88
N LEU A 137 -6.30 -1.75 -1.91
CA LEU A 137 -5.74 -2.34 -3.12
C LEU A 137 -6.82 -2.71 -4.13
N GLN A 138 -8.02 -3.10 -3.70
CA GLN A 138 -9.14 -3.32 -4.61
C GLN A 138 -9.50 -2.02 -5.34
N SER A 139 -9.68 -0.92 -4.62
CA SER A 139 -9.95 0.39 -5.25
C SER A 139 -8.81 0.87 -6.14
N ALA A 140 -7.56 0.55 -5.81
CA ALA A 140 -6.41 0.86 -6.65
C ALA A 140 -6.44 0.11 -7.98
N ARG A 141 -6.78 -1.19 -7.97
CA ARG A 141 -6.88 -2.02 -9.18
C ARG A 141 -8.02 -1.60 -10.11
N GLU A 142 -9.04 -0.93 -9.61
CA GLU A 142 -10.16 -0.39 -10.39
C GLU A 142 -9.79 0.88 -11.17
N GLN A 143 -8.65 1.51 -10.86
CA GLN A 143 -8.22 2.73 -11.55
C GLN A 143 -7.55 2.45 -12.89
N LYS A 144 -7.85 3.29 -13.88
CA LYS A 144 -7.16 3.31 -15.18
C LYS A 144 -5.94 4.24 -15.18
N SER A 145 -5.95 5.27 -14.34
CA SER A 145 -4.80 6.14 -14.12
C SER A 145 -3.92 5.62 -12.96
N PRO A 146 -2.66 6.08 -12.85
CA PRO A 146 -1.83 5.76 -11.71
C PRO A 146 -2.50 6.17 -10.39
N VAL A 147 -2.15 5.46 -9.33
CA VAL A 147 -2.65 5.69 -7.96
C VAL A 147 -1.52 6.26 -7.13
N VAL A 148 -1.81 7.30 -6.36
CA VAL A 148 -0.84 7.82 -5.40
C VAL A 148 -1.01 7.10 -4.08
N VAL A 149 0.06 6.50 -3.57
CA VAL A 149 0.10 5.91 -2.22
C VAL A 149 1.20 6.61 -1.44
N HIS A 150 0.85 7.22 -0.30
CA HIS A 150 1.85 7.85 0.56
C HIS A 150 1.59 7.58 2.04
N CYS A 151 2.66 7.69 2.82
CA CYS A 151 2.62 7.82 4.27
C CYS A 151 3.35 9.12 4.65
N SER A 152 4.10 9.15 5.75
CA SER A 152 4.92 10.30 6.10
C SER A 152 6.16 10.39 5.19
N ALA A 153 7.11 9.47 5.35
CA ALA A 153 8.32 9.42 4.53
C ALA A 153 8.11 8.77 3.15
N GLY A 154 6.96 8.14 2.90
CA GLY A 154 6.71 7.36 1.67
C GLY A 154 7.62 6.15 1.55
N ILE A 155 7.84 5.41 2.65
CA ILE A 155 8.83 4.31 2.72
C ILE A 155 8.21 3.08 3.40
N GLY A 156 7.99 3.12 4.72
CA GLY A 156 7.58 1.95 5.51
C GLY A 156 6.17 1.43 5.15
N ARG A 157 5.13 2.16 5.54
CA ARG A 157 3.71 1.77 5.31
C ARG A 157 3.39 1.66 3.81
N THR A 158 3.87 2.62 3.02
CA THR A 158 3.77 2.61 1.55
C THR A 158 4.37 1.33 0.95
N GLY A 159 5.63 1.04 1.27
CA GLY A 159 6.30 -0.17 0.77
C GLY A 159 5.62 -1.46 1.25
N THR A 160 5.07 -1.45 2.46
CA THR A 160 4.33 -2.61 3.01
C THR A 160 3.05 -2.89 2.22
N LEU A 161 2.26 -1.85 1.91
CA LEU A 161 1.05 -2.02 1.10
C LEU A 161 1.38 -2.52 -0.31
N ILE A 162 2.46 -2.02 -0.91
CA ILE A 162 2.91 -2.44 -2.25
C ILE A 162 3.44 -3.87 -2.22
N LEU A 163 4.20 -4.26 -1.18
CA LEU A 163 4.65 -5.63 -0.99
C LEU A 163 3.45 -6.60 -0.93
N ILE A 164 2.38 -6.23 -0.22
CA ILE A 164 1.15 -7.03 -0.17
C ILE A 164 0.59 -7.23 -1.59
N GLU A 165 0.51 -6.17 -2.41
CA GLU A 165 0.03 -6.26 -3.78
C GLU A 165 0.88 -7.18 -4.66
N ILE A 166 2.22 -7.04 -4.58
CA ILE A 166 3.15 -7.85 -5.38
C ILE A 166 3.01 -9.34 -5.01
N ILE A 167 2.95 -9.67 -3.71
CA ILE A 167 2.79 -11.06 -3.25
C ILE A 167 1.44 -11.61 -3.72
N LEU A 168 0.34 -10.88 -3.55
CA LEU A 168 -0.99 -11.32 -4.02
C LEU A 168 -1.04 -11.53 -5.52
N SER A 169 -0.43 -10.63 -6.30
CA SER A 169 -0.35 -10.76 -7.76
C SER A 169 0.44 -12.01 -8.17
N SER A 170 1.53 -12.32 -7.45
CA SER A 170 2.31 -13.54 -7.64
C SER A 170 1.48 -14.79 -7.36
N LEU A 171 0.76 -14.82 -6.24
CA LEU A 171 -0.09 -15.95 -5.84
C LEU A 171 -1.24 -16.19 -6.84
N LYS A 172 -1.90 -15.12 -7.32
CA LYS A 172 -2.95 -15.20 -8.35
C LYS A 172 -2.45 -15.79 -9.67
N GLN A 173 -1.15 -15.71 -9.94
CA GLN A 173 -0.52 -16.33 -11.11
C GLN A 173 -0.06 -17.77 -10.83
N GLY A 174 -0.40 -18.35 -9.68
CA GLY A 174 0.05 -19.69 -9.28
C GLY A 174 1.53 -19.78 -8.93
N LYS A 175 2.21 -18.65 -8.69
CA LYS A 175 3.64 -18.61 -8.40
C LYS A 175 3.91 -18.58 -6.90
N ILE A 176 4.98 -19.26 -6.48
CA ILE A 176 5.53 -19.15 -5.13
C ILE A 176 6.17 -17.76 -4.97
N PRO A 177 5.67 -16.91 -4.05
CA PRO A 177 6.23 -15.57 -3.83
C PRO A 177 7.65 -15.66 -3.27
N ASN A 178 8.55 -14.78 -3.75
CA ASN A 178 9.84 -14.53 -3.10
C ASN A 178 9.81 -13.11 -2.53
N SER A 179 9.27 -12.99 -1.31
CA SER A 179 9.07 -11.70 -0.66
C SER A 179 10.37 -10.96 -0.36
N LYS A 180 11.47 -11.67 -0.07
CA LYS A 180 12.80 -11.07 0.11
C LYS A 180 13.25 -10.37 -1.17
N TYR A 181 13.19 -11.06 -2.30
CA TYR A 181 13.48 -10.49 -3.61
C TYR A 181 12.57 -9.30 -3.94
N TYR A 182 11.28 -9.37 -3.62
CA TYR A 182 10.35 -8.26 -3.85
C TYR A 182 10.71 -7.02 -3.03
N VAL A 183 11.15 -7.18 -1.78
CA VAL A 183 11.64 -6.06 -0.96
C VAL A 183 12.95 -5.50 -1.53
N GLU A 184 13.87 -6.34 -1.98
CA GLU A 184 15.12 -5.90 -2.63
C GLU A 184 14.82 -5.05 -3.87
N VAL A 185 13.93 -5.51 -4.76
CA VAL A 185 13.48 -4.75 -5.94
C VAL A 185 12.74 -3.47 -5.55
N LEU A 186 11.86 -3.51 -4.54
CA LEU A 186 11.22 -2.29 -4.05
C LEU A 186 12.25 -1.27 -3.55
N ARG A 187 13.32 -1.73 -2.89
CA ARG A 187 14.37 -0.86 -2.37
C ARG A 187 15.28 -0.27 -3.46
N THR A 188 15.37 -0.88 -4.64
CA THR A 188 16.03 -0.23 -5.80
C THR A 188 15.22 0.95 -6.34
N HIS A 189 13.89 0.91 -6.19
CA HIS A 189 12.99 1.97 -6.61
C HIS A 189 12.80 3.04 -5.52
N ARG A 190 12.70 2.60 -4.26
CA ARG A 190 12.49 3.43 -3.09
C ARG A 190 13.32 2.93 -1.92
N ALA A 191 14.47 3.55 -1.72
CA ALA A 191 15.38 3.22 -0.64
C ALA A 191 14.64 3.13 0.72
N GLY A 192 14.88 2.04 1.44
CA GLY A 192 14.28 1.77 2.75
C GLY A 192 12.86 1.19 2.73
N ALA A 193 12.24 0.95 1.56
CA ALA A 193 10.89 0.39 1.47
C ALA A 193 10.72 -0.86 2.35
N VAL A 194 9.59 -0.95 3.05
CA VAL A 194 9.35 -1.90 4.15
C VAL A 194 10.44 -1.73 5.22
N GLN A 195 10.19 -0.80 6.14
CA GLN A 195 11.24 -0.23 6.99
C GLN A 195 11.60 -1.13 8.18
N THR A 196 10.63 -1.88 8.71
CA THR A 196 10.79 -2.72 9.91
C THR A 196 10.46 -4.19 9.63
N GLU A 197 10.98 -5.08 10.46
CA GLU A 197 10.65 -6.52 10.41
C GLU A 197 9.16 -6.76 10.67
N ASP A 198 8.56 -6.01 11.60
CA ASP A 198 7.12 -6.08 11.88
C ASP A 198 6.28 -5.76 10.64
N GLN A 199 6.67 -4.76 9.86
CA GLN A 199 6.00 -4.42 8.60
C GLN A 199 6.09 -5.56 7.58
N TYR A 200 7.27 -6.18 7.47
CA TYR A 200 7.47 -7.34 6.61
C TYR A 200 6.62 -8.54 7.07
N ALA A 201 6.59 -8.83 8.37
CA ALA A 201 5.76 -9.90 8.94
C ALA A 201 4.26 -9.61 8.75
N TYR A 202 3.82 -8.37 8.98
CA TYR A 202 2.45 -7.93 8.79
C TYR A 202 1.96 -8.15 7.36
N ALA A 203 2.79 -7.86 6.34
CA ALA A 203 2.43 -8.10 4.95
C ALA A 203 2.04 -9.56 4.70
N HIS A 204 2.79 -10.52 5.26
CA HIS A 204 2.50 -11.94 5.14
C HIS A 204 1.27 -12.33 5.97
N TYR A 205 1.20 -11.87 7.22
CA TYR A 205 0.08 -12.14 8.11
C TYR A 205 -1.25 -11.69 7.48
N ALA A 206 -1.31 -10.47 6.93
CA ALA A 206 -2.49 -9.94 6.28
C ALA A 206 -2.93 -10.81 5.08
N ILE A 207 -2.00 -11.31 4.28
CA ILE A 207 -2.29 -12.19 3.13
C ILE A 207 -2.82 -13.54 3.58
N VAL A 208 -2.19 -14.16 4.57
CA VAL A 208 -2.67 -15.44 5.14
C VAL A 208 -4.08 -15.28 5.66
N GLN A 209 -4.35 -14.22 6.45
CA GLN A 209 -5.68 -13.92 6.95
C GLN A 209 -6.68 -13.74 5.79
N PHE A 210 -6.33 -12.95 4.76
CA PHE A 210 -7.21 -12.75 3.62
C PHE A 210 -7.56 -14.05 2.88
N LEU A 211 -6.57 -14.90 2.61
CA LEU A 211 -6.77 -16.17 1.91
C LEU A 211 -7.61 -17.15 2.75
N TYR A 212 -7.40 -17.18 4.07
CA TYR A 212 -8.23 -17.96 4.99
C TYR A 212 -9.70 -17.51 4.95
N HIS A 213 -9.95 -16.20 5.04
CA HIS A 213 -11.32 -15.64 4.94
C HIS A 213 -11.96 -15.89 3.57
N LYS A 214 -11.14 -15.96 2.51
CA LYS A 214 -11.59 -16.35 1.16
C LYS A 214 -11.76 -17.87 0.99
N LYS A 215 -11.57 -18.67 2.04
CA LYS A 215 -11.68 -20.13 2.04
C LYS A 215 -10.77 -20.80 0.99
N VAL A 216 -9.63 -20.18 0.69
CA VAL A 216 -8.62 -20.77 -0.21
C VAL A 216 -7.93 -21.96 0.45
N PHE A 217 -7.83 -21.92 1.79
CA PHE A 217 -7.43 -23.04 2.63
C PHE A 217 -8.24 -23.01 3.93
N THR A 218 -8.22 -24.12 4.64
CA THR A 218 -8.93 -24.37 5.90
C THR A 218 -7.94 -24.61 7.04
N GLN A 219 -8.43 -24.65 8.28
CA GLN A 219 -7.60 -25.00 9.42
C GLN A 219 -7.00 -26.41 9.31
N ASN A 220 -7.67 -27.33 8.61
CA ASN A 220 -7.20 -28.70 8.41
C ASN A 220 -5.97 -28.75 7.49
N ASP A 221 -5.90 -27.84 6.50
CA ASP A 221 -4.73 -27.70 5.63
C ASP A 221 -3.51 -27.17 6.39
N ILE A 222 -3.74 -26.58 7.56
CA ILE A 222 -2.74 -26.00 8.46
C ILE A 222 -2.37 -27.00 9.58
N SER A 223 -3.35 -27.73 10.13
CA SER A 223 -3.16 -28.70 11.20
C SER A 223 -2.43 -29.94 10.67
N GLY A 224 -1.13 -30.03 10.96
CA GLY A 224 -0.22 -31.04 10.42
C GLY A 224 1.08 -30.43 9.91
N ARG A 225 1.11 -29.11 9.69
CA ARG A 225 2.31 -28.30 9.47
C ARG A 225 2.20 -27.04 10.32
N TYR A 226 2.51 -27.18 11.61
CA TYR A 226 2.62 -26.14 12.65
C TYR A 226 2.18 -24.74 12.22
N LEU A 227 0.93 -24.37 12.52
CA LEU A 227 0.48 -22.98 12.59
C LEU A 227 -0.70 -22.90 13.57
N ILE A 228 -0.39 -22.72 14.85
CA ILE A 228 -1.38 -22.16 15.78
C ILE A 228 -1.29 -20.64 15.56
N LEU A 229 -2.35 -20.01 15.08
CA LEU A 229 -2.42 -18.56 14.88
C LEU A 229 -2.72 -17.87 16.22
N THR A 230 -1.72 -17.80 17.09
CA THR A 230 -1.68 -16.82 18.18
C THR A 230 -0.56 -15.82 17.91
N THR A 231 -0.70 -14.60 18.43
CA THR A 231 0.24 -13.47 18.20
C THR A 231 1.70 -13.84 18.47
N THR A 232 1.97 -14.75 19.42
CA THR A 232 3.30 -15.28 19.76
C THR A 232 3.78 -16.42 18.85
N SER A 233 2.89 -17.17 18.22
CA SER A 233 3.19 -18.36 17.41
C SER A 233 3.50 -18.05 15.95
N ILE A 234 3.18 -16.84 15.49
CA ILE A 234 3.50 -16.36 14.14
C ILE A 234 5.02 -16.36 13.91
N LEU A 235 5.84 -16.05 14.93
CA LEU A 235 7.30 -16.06 14.79
C LEU A 235 7.87 -17.47 14.51
N PHE A 236 7.26 -18.51 15.10
CA PHE A 236 7.80 -19.87 15.11
C PHE A 236 7.49 -20.64 13.81
N CYS A 237 6.33 -20.38 13.21
CA CYS A 237 5.91 -21.02 11.95
C CYS A 237 6.71 -20.50 10.76
N PHE A 238 7.10 -19.23 10.83
CA PHE A 238 7.96 -18.62 9.82
C PHE A 238 9.36 -19.26 9.86
N GLN A 239 9.98 -19.49 11.02
CA GLN A 239 11.31 -20.13 11.07
C GLN A 239 11.40 -21.51 10.36
N ARG A 240 10.30 -22.27 10.24
CA ARG A 240 10.32 -23.60 9.59
C ARG A 240 9.93 -23.60 8.12
N VAL A 241 9.01 -22.72 7.69
CA VAL A 241 8.78 -22.42 6.25
C VAL A 241 10.02 -21.75 5.64
N PHE A 242 10.78 -21.01 6.45
CA PHE A 242 12.04 -20.35 6.08
C PHE A 242 13.31 -21.10 6.54
N LYS A 243 13.23 -22.37 7.00
CA LYS A 243 14.42 -23.18 7.35
C LYS A 243 15.32 -23.57 6.17
N ASN A 244 14.97 -23.15 4.96
CA ASN A 244 15.86 -23.14 3.80
C ASN A 244 16.67 -21.83 3.64
N ILE A 245 16.72 -20.97 4.67
CA ILE A 245 17.53 -19.74 4.70
C ILE A 245 18.68 -19.85 5.73
N SER A 246 19.10 -21.06 6.09
CA SER A 246 20.39 -21.27 6.79
C SER A 246 21.53 -21.71 5.87
N SER A 247 21.35 -21.61 4.55
CA SER A 247 22.40 -21.86 3.54
C SER A 247 22.79 -20.61 2.75
N ILE A 248 22.50 -19.41 3.28
CA ILE A 248 23.01 -18.15 2.75
C ILE A 248 23.95 -17.56 3.80
N ASN A 249 25.15 -18.14 3.86
CA ASN A 249 26.38 -17.41 4.15
C ASN A 249 27.05 -17.16 2.81
#